data_AF-A0A850JSL7-F1
#
_entry.id   AF-A0A850JSL7-F1
#
_cell.length_a   1.000
_cell.length_b   1.000
_cell.length_c   1.000
_cell.angle_alpha   90.00
_cell.angle_beta   90.00
_cell.angle_gamma   90.00
#
_symmetry.space_group_name_H-M   'P 1'
#
loop_
_entity.id
_entity.type
_entity.pdbx_description
1 polymer ?
#
loop_
_entity_poly.entity_id
_entity_poly.type
_entity_poly.pdbx_seq_one_letter_code
_entity_poly.pdbx_strand_id
1 'polypeptide(L)'
;MSDFLSLIKESNYNLLEIYKQAPNETLIVVAVLLALIALAYFFINHTIKKSIVLKELAKVDEINTFDELNAKLVLFANEVPKRGEAVAKALDENKDKILFKSLKILSAFSIKDKIKKYQTISKRFKQLSNSTAKYNNDKLTSFFKNKSLQLLSNHLAKDIDDYCSTIHFCEAEVENVNAIVQYANKQNSPWQILDVLFKNLNSFSFSYNLELFKFTEKLDKKNSKQVYDYCIEKVNDLFTNGKSEVSVNILEYLYEKQEKEKVYEYIKTLTKASYLQYLYKVLFDNKDDLHLDLAFIANPTQIENEYKEYIDNSLTTNWRDKEHIEFVSKSPGVLDVLGHTEFRSLIERVDRIKTDIENNKKIEEALTIAKRAESIAIEAKSFNQNGSKKKKEKPVVQPKVD
;
A
#
# COMPACT_ATOMS: atom_id res chain seq x y z
N MET A 1 16.05 60.43 -20.14
CA MET A 1 16.49 59.05 -19.83
C MET A 1 15.87 58.04 -20.79
N SER A 2 14.58 58.17 -21.14
CA SER A 2 13.91 57.37 -22.20
C SER A 2 14.65 57.43 -23.54
N ASP A 3 15.02 58.64 -23.97
CA ASP A 3 15.55 58.90 -25.31
C ASP A 3 16.92 58.24 -25.55
N PHE A 4 17.72 58.08 -24.49
CA PHE A 4 19.03 57.43 -24.56
C PHE A 4 18.91 55.89 -24.64
N LEU A 5 17.96 55.29 -23.92
CA LEU A 5 17.73 53.84 -23.97
C LEU A 5 17.09 53.41 -25.30
N SER A 6 16.25 54.24 -25.90
CA SER A 6 15.77 54.04 -27.28
C SER A 6 16.91 54.17 -28.29
N LEU A 7 17.78 55.17 -28.15
CA LEU A 7 18.93 55.39 -29.05
C LEU A 7 19.98 54.25 -28.97
N ILE A 8 20.20 53.67 -27.79
CA ILE A 8 21.05 52.46 -27.62
C ILE A 8 20.45 51.24 -28.35
N LYS A 9 19.12 51.09 -28.31
CA LYS A 9 18.44 49.98 -29.00
C LYS A 9 18.44 50.16 -30.51
N GLU A 10 18.22 51.38 -31.00
CA GLU A 10 18.21 51.70 -32.43
C GLU A 10 19.61 51.58 -33.09
N SER A 11 20.66 51.84 -32.32
CA SER A 11 22.07 51.70 -32.74
C SER A 11 22.66 50.30 -32.52
N ASN A 12 21.83 49.32 -32.14
CA ASN A 12 22.25 47.94 -31.89
C ASN A 12 23.48 47.82 -30.96
N TYR A 13 23.55 48.67 -29.93
CA TYR A 13 24.67 48.75 -28.98
C TYR A 13 26.03 49.17 -29.59
N ASN A 14 26.06 49.70 -30.81
CA ASN A 14 27.26 50.19 -31.46
C ASN A 14 27.60 51.61 -31.00
N LEU A 15 28.65 51.73 -30.17
CA LEU A 15 29.12 53.00 -29.60
C LEU A 15 29.47 54.05 -30.67
N LEU A 16 29.94 53.62 -31.85
CA LEU A 16 30.29 54.50 -32.96
C LEU A 16 29.06 55.09 -33.67
N GLU A 17 27.93 54.38 -33.68
CA GLU A 17 26.68 54.86 -34.28
C GLU A 17 25.92 55.80 -33.34
N ILE A 18 25.93 55.50 -32.03
CA ILE A 18 25.40 56.39 -30.99
C ILE A 18 26.10 57.77 -31.03
N TYR A 19 27.42 57.76 -31.24
CA TYR A 19 28.24 58.96 -31.37
C TYR A 19 27.84 59.85 -32.56
N LYS A 20 27.40 59.26 -33.67
CA LYS A 20 27.01 60.00 -34.89
C LYS A 20 25.64 60.66 -34.79
N GLN A 21 24.74 60.14 -33.96
CA GLN A 21 23.34 60.57 -33.92
C GLN A 21 23.04 61.65 -32.87
N ALA A 22 23.80 61.73 -31.77
CA ALA A 22 23.64 62.80 -30.78
C ALA A 22 24.96 63.04 -30.00
N PRO A 23 25.73 64.11 -30.28
CA PRO A 23 26.99 64.41 -29.62
C PRO A 23 26.77 65.06 -28.24
N ASN A 24 25.95 64.44 -27.38
CA ASN A 24 25.79 64.89 -26.01
C ASN A 24 26.92 64.29 -25.16
N GLU A 25 28.02 65.04 -25.04
CA GLU A 25 29.25 64.66 -24.33
C GLU A 25 28.96 64.13 -22.91
N THR A 26 27.96 64.69 -22.23
CA THR A 26 27.55 64.26 -20.87
C THR A 26 26.99 62.83 -20.87
N LEU A 27 26.17 62.46 -21.87
CA LEU A 27 25.63 61.10 -21.98
C LEU A 27 26.71 60.07 -22.33
N ILE A 28 27.72 60.48 -23.11
CA ILE A 28 28.87 59.63 -23.45
C ILE A 28 29.72 59.36 -22.21
N VAL A 29 30.04 60.39 -21.42
CA VAL A 29 30.78 60.25 -20.16
C VAL A 29 30.04 59.31 -19.19
N VAL A 30 28.72 59.46 -19.06
CA VAL A 30 27.89 58.57 -18.24
C VAL A 30 27.91 57.12 -18.77
N ALA A 31 27.83 56.92 -20.09
CA ALA A 31 27.87 55.59 -20.71
C ALA A 31 29.22 54.88 -20.47
N VAL A 32 30.34 55.60 -20.60
CA VAL A 32 31.69 55.08 -20.32
C VAL A 32 31.83 54.74 -18.83
N LEU A 33 31.33 55.59 -17.93
CA LEU A 33 31.31 55.31 -16.49
C LEU A 33 30.51 54.05 -16.17
N LEU A 34 29.31 53.91 -16.75
CA LEU A 34 28.49 52.71 -16.57
C LEU A 34 29.18 51.45 -17.12
N ALA A 35 29.87 51.55 -18.26
CA ALA A 35 30.65 50.44 -18.82
C ALA A 35 31.81 50.05 -17.91
N LEU A 36 32.53 51.02 -17.34
CA LEU A 36 33.62 50.76 -16.38
C LEU A 36 33.09 50.12 -15.09
N ILE A 37 31.95 50.58 -14.56
CA ILE A 37 31.29 49.97 -13.40
C ILE A 37 30.87 48.53 -13.72
N ALA A 38 30.30 48.28 -14.91
CA ALA A 38 29.91 46.94 -15.33
C ALA A 38 31.12 46.01 -15.50
N LEU A 39 32.23 46.51 -16.06
CA LEU A 39 33.49 45.76 -16.18
C LEU A 39 34.08 45.47 -14.79
N ALA A 40 34.15 46.45 -13.90
CA ALA A 40 34.62 46.27 -12.54
C ALA A 40 33.78 45.23 -11.79
N TYR A 41 32.45 45.33 -11.87
CA TYR A 41 31.53 44.34 -11.31
C TYR A 41 31.77 42.96 -11.90
N PHE A 42 31.95 42.84 -13.22
CA PHE A 42 32.23 41.56 -13.88
C PHE A 42 33.51 40.92 -13.38
N PHE A 43 34.63 41.65 -13.30
CA PHE A 43 35.92 41.14 -12.83
C PHE A 43 35.90 40.78 -11.33
N ILE A 44 35.26 41.60 -10.50
CA ILE A 44 35.09 41.33 -9.07
C ILE A 44 34.26 40.06 -8.88
N ASN A 45 33.09 39.97 -9.53
CA ASN A 45 32.23 38.80 -9.45
C ASN A 45 32.91 37.53 -9.98
N HIS A 46 33.69 37.66 -11.07
CA HIS A 46 34.47 36.56 -11.61
C HIS A 46 35.50 36.04 -10.60
N THR A 47 36.24 36.94 -9.94
CA THR A 47 37.27 36.59 -8.97
C THR A 47 36.67 35.96 -7.71
N ILE A 48 35.60 36.55 -7.17
CA ILE A 48 34.89 36.02 -6.00
C ILE A 48 34.38 34.60 -6.29
N LYS A 49 33.65 34.41 -7.39
CA LYS A 49 33.10 33.09 -7.75
C LYS A 49 34.18 32.05 -8.03
N LYS A 50 35.29 32.44 -8.68
CA LYS A 50 36.45 31.58 -8.86
C LYS A 50 37.01 31.11 -7.52
N SER A 51 37.21 32.03 -6.57
CA SER A 51 37.70 31.72 -5.22
C SER A 51 36.76 30.78 -4.47
N ILE A 52 35.44 31.03 -4.52
CA ILE A 52 34.43 30.16 -3.91
C ILE A 52 34.54 28.74 -4.45
N VAL A 53 34.57 28.56 -5.78
CA VAL A 53 34.62 27.22 -6.38
C VAL A 53 35.91 26.49 -6.00
N LEU A 54 37.06 27.18 -6.00
CA LEU A 54 38.33 26.58 -5.59
C LEU A 54 38.31 26.16 -4.12
N LYS A 55 37.74 26.99 -3.24
CA LYS A 55 37.57 26.68 -1.82
C LYS A 55 36.68 25.46 -1.61
N GLU A 56 35.57 25.37 -2.33
CA GLU A 56 34.65 24.23 -2.24
C GLU A 56 35.26 22.93 -2.80
N LEU A 57 36.08 23.01 -3.86
CA LEU A 57 36.81 21.86 -4.38
C LEU A 57 37.86 21.34 -3.39
N ALA A 58 38.56 22.23 -2.69
CA ALA A 58 39.50 21.84 -1.63
C ALA A 58 38.80 21.18 -0.43
N LYS A 59 37.51 21.46 -0.22
CA LYS A 59 36.68 20.96 0.88
C LYS A 59 35.77 19.79 0.50
N VAL A 60 36.09 19.06 -0.59
CA VAL A 60 35.33 17.85 -0.97
C VAL A 60 35.33 16.80 0.14
N ASP A 61 36.41 16.73 0.92
CA ASP A 61 36.53 15.79 2.04
C ASP A 61 35.57 16.09 3.20
N GLU A 62 35.07 17.32 3.30
CA GLU A 62 34.13 17.77 4.33
C GLU A 62 32.66 17.45 4.00
N ILE A 63 32.37 16.99 2.77
CA ILE A 63 30.99 16.68 2.34
C ILE A 63 30.47 15.43 3.06
N ASN A 64 29.34 15.59 3.75
CA ASN A 64 28.74 14.51 4.56
C ASN A 64 27.30 14.16 4.17
N THR A 65 26.60 15.03 3.45
CA THR A 65 25.19 14.80 3.07
C THR A 65 24.99 14.76 1.55
N PHE A 66 23.93 14.09 1.12
CA PHE A 66 23.58 14.03 -0.31
C PHE A 66 23.23 15.41 -0.88
N ASP A 67 22.50 16.23 -0.13
CA ASP A 67 22.07 17.55 -0.60
C ASP A 67 23.27 18.49 -0.77
N GLU A 68 24.21 18.46 0.18
CA GLU A 68 25.47 19.20 0.06
C GLU A 68 26.29 18.73 -1.14
N LEU A 69 26.42 17.42 -1.33
CA LEU A 69 27.10 16.84 -2.50
C LEU A 69 26.47 17.32 -3.81
N ASN A 70 25.14 17.19 -3.94
CA ASN A 70 24.43 17.58 -5.16
C ASN A 70 24.52 19.10 -5.40
N ALA A 71 24.41 19.93 -4.37
CA ALA A 71 24.59 21.38 -4.47
C ALA A 71 26.01 21.74 -4.97
N LYS A 72 27.04 21.10 -4.42
CA LYS A 72 28.43 21.30 -4.86
C LYS A 72 28.67 20.83 -6.29
N LEU A 73 28.14 19.67 -6.68
CA LEU A 73 28.23 19.20 -8.07
C LEU A 73 27.54 20.14 -9.06
N VAL A 74 26.39 20.72 -8.68
CA VAL A 74 25.69 21.76 -9.48
C VAL A 74 26.55 23.02 -9.59
N LEU A 75 27.12 23.49 -8.48
CA LEU A 75 28.02 24.64 -8.46
C LEU A 75 29.20 24.42 -9.41
N PHE A 76 29.86 23.26 -9.31
CA PHE A 76 30.99 22.90 -10.16
C PHE A 76 30.57 22.88 -11.64
N ALA A 77 29.49 22.18 -11.98
CA ALA A 77 29.01 22.10 -13.37
C ALA A 77 28.70 23.47 -13.97
N ASN A 78 28.14 24.40 -13.18
CA ASN A 78 27.71 25.72 -13.65
C ASN A 78 28.84 26.74 -13.75
N GLU A 79 29.82 26.67 -12.86
CA GLU A 79 30.87 27.69 -12.76
C GLU A 79 32.17 27.28 -13.45
N VAL A 80 32.50 25.98 -13.54
CA VAL A 80 33.69 25.50 -14.27
C VAL A 80 33.83 26.13 -15.67
N PRO A 81 32.81 26.16 -16.57
CA PRO A 81 32.97 26.70 -17.93
C PRO A 81 33.10 28.24 -17.97
N LYS A 82 32.93 28.93 -16.84
CA LYS A 82 32.94 30.40 -16.72
C LYS A 82 34.20 30.96 -16.06
N ARG A 83 34.99 30.13 -15.36
CA ARG A 83 36.06 30.56 -14.44
C ARG A 83 37.50 30.20 -14.86
N GLY A 84 37.67 29.70 -16.07
CA GLY A 84 38.98 29.45 -16.69
C GLY A 84 39.66 28.15 -16.26
N GLU A 85 40.84 27.91 -16.82
CA GLU A 85 41.61 26.66 -16.69
C GLU A 85 41.99 26.30 -15.24
N ALA A 86 42.25 27.30 -14.39
CA ALA A 86 42.63 27.06 -12.99
C ALA A 86 41.56 26.26 -12.22
N VAL A 87 40.27 26.53 -12.48
CA VAL A 87 39.17 25.77 -11.87
C VAL A 87 39.06 24.37 -12.47
N ALA A 88 39.29 24.22 -13.77
CA ALA A 88 39.30 22.93 -14.43
C ALA A 88 40.44 22.03 -13.91
N LYS A 89 41.63 22.59 -13.67
CA LYS A 89 42.78 21.88 -13.09
C LYS A 89 42.50 21.44 -11.64
N ALA A 90 41.98 22.33 -10.80
CA ALA A 90 41.59 21.97 -9.44
C ALA A 90 40.49 20.89 -9.39
N LEU A 91 39.56 20.92 -10.35
CA LEU A 91 38.55 19.86 -10.50
C LEU A 91 39.19 18.53 -10.91
N ASP A 92 40.17 18.55 -11.82
CA ASP A 92 40.91 17.35 -12.24
C ASP A 92 41.69 16.71 -11.08
N GLU A 93 42.31 17.53 -10.23
CA GLU A 93 43.03 17.10 -9.04
C GLU A 93 42.10 16.47 -7.97
N ASN A 94 40.83 16.85 -7.94
CA ASN A 94 39.85 16.40 -6.94
C ASN A 94 38.81 15.39 -7.46
N LYS A 95 38.84 15.03 -8.76
CA LYS A 95 37.80 14.21 -9.40
C LYS A 95 37.59 12.83 -8.75
N ASP A 96 38.68 12.20 -8.29
CA ASP A 96 38.64 10.89 -7.65
C ASP A 96 38.07 10.99 -6.22
N LYS A 97 38.38 12.07 -5.49
CA LYS A 97 37.77 12.37 -4.19
C LYS A 97 36.27 12.58 -4.33
N ILE A 98 35.83 13.33 -5.35
CA ILE A 98 34.42 13.57 -5.64
C ILE A 98 33.70 12.25 -5.91
N LEU A 99 34.28 11.36 -6.73
CA LEU A 99 33.72 10.04 -6.99
C LEU A 99 33.63 9.20 -5.72
N PHE A 100 34.73 9.11 -4.96
CA PHE A 100 34.78 8.35 -3.70
C PHE A 100 33.72 8.83 -2.71
N LYS A 101 33.60 10.14 -2.50
CA LYS A 101 32.59 10.73 -1.63
C LYS A 101 31.17 10.47 -2.11
N SER A 102 30.95 10.53 -3.42
CA SER A 102 29.66 10.21 -4.02
C SER A 102 29.24 8.76 -3.69
N LEU A 103 30.13 7.80 -3.90
CA LEU A 103 29.87 6.38 -3.60
C LEU A 103 29.65 6.14 -2.09
N LYS A 104 30.47 6.76 -1.24
CA LYS A 104 30.35 6.66 0.22
C LYS A 104 29.01 7.21 0.74
N ILE A 105 28.55 8.33 0.19
CA ILE A 105 27.25 8.91 0.58
C ILE A 105 26.11 8.04 0.08
N LEU A 106 26.23 7.49 -1.14
CA LEU A 106 25.20 6.64 -1.73
C LEU A 106 25.02 5.30 -1.00
N SER A 107 26.08 4.74 -0.41
CA SER A 107 26.04 3.40 0.21
C SER A 107 25.10 3.30 1.42
N ALA A 108 24.83 4.41 2.11
CA ALA A 108 24.03 4.44 3.33
C ALA A 108 22.51 4.48 3.12
N PHE A 109 22.05 4.63 1.87
CA PHE A 109 20.62 4.74 1.57
C PHE A 109 19.95 3.39 1.28
N SER A 110 18.63 3.33 1.47
CA SER A 110 17.81 2.20 0.99
C SER A 110 17.87 2.09 -0.53
N ILE A 111 17.57 0.92 -1.08
CA ILE A 111 17.69 0.68 -2.53
C ILE A 111 16.76 1.61 -3.34
N LYS A 112 15.54 1.88 -2.86
CA LYS A 112 14.62 2.86 -3.46
C LYS A 112 15.25 4.25 -3.60
N ASP A 113 15.93 4.70 -2.57
CA ASP A 113 16.61 5.99 -2.56
C ASP A 113 17.87 5.98 -3.40
N LYS A 114 18.66 4.90 -3.33
CA LYS A 114 19.86 4.69 -4.15
C LYS A 114 19.53 4.85 -5.63
N ILE A 115 18.48 4.19 -6.13
CA ILE A 115 18.06 4.29 -7.55
C ILE A 115 17.93 5.76 -7.98
N LYS A 116 17.16 6.56 -7.24
CA LYS A 116 16.94 7.99 -7.57
C LYS A 116 18.21 8.82 -7.44
N LYS A 117 19.00 8.57 -6.39
CA LYS A 117 20.19 9.37 -6.06
C LYS A 117 21.35 9.06 -7.02
N TYR A 118 21.58 7.81 -7.40
CA TYR A 118 22.53 7.42 -8.45
C TYR A 118 22.18 8.08 -9.80
N GLN A 119 20.90 8.11 -10.20
CA GLN A 119 20.47 8.81 -11.41
C GLN A 119 20.76 10.31 -11.36
N THR A 120 20.54 10.95 -10.20
CA THR A 120 20.86 12.36 -9.99
C THR A 120 22.36 12.62 -10.14
N ILE A 121 23.21 11.84 -9.45
CA ILE A 121 24.67 12.03 -9.52
C ILE A 121 25.22 11.71 -10.91
N SER A 122 24.72 10.65 -11.58
CA SER A 122 25.04 10.34 -12.97
C SER A 122 24.75 11.53 -13.89
N LYS A 123 23.58 12.16 -13.75
CA LYS A 123 23.23 13.38 -14.50
C LYS A 123 24.20 14.53 -14.19
N ARG A 124 24.60 14.72 -12.93
CA ARG A 124 25.58 15.75 -12.55
C ARG A 124 26.96 15.49 -13.14
N PHE A 125 27.42 14.24 -13.14
CA PHE A 125 28.68 13.86 -13.74
C PHE A 125 28.66 14.07 -15.25
N LYS A 126 27.55 13.74 -15.93
CA LYS A 126 27.36 14.05 -17.35
C LYS A 126 27.40 15.57 -17.61
N GLN A 127 26.78 16.37 -16.74
CA GLN A 127 26.86 17.84 -16.83
C GLN A 127 28.29 18.35 -16.65
N LEU A 128 29.04 17.82 -15.69
CA LEU A 128 30.45 18.16 -15.48
C LEU A 128 31.30 17.84 -16.71
N SER A 129 31.10 16.66 -17.32
CA SER A 129 31.78 16.29 -18.57
C SER A 129 31.55 17.31 -19.68
N ASN A 130 30.29 17.70 -19.92
CA ASN A 130 29.95 18.71 -20.92
C ASN A 130 30.60 20.06 -20.60
N SER A 131 30.62 20.44 -19.32
CA SER A 131 31.19 21.70 -18.84
C SER A 131 32.72 21.76 -18.93
N THR A 132 33.42 20.63 -18.83
CA THR A 132 34.88 20.58 -18.90
C THR A 132 35.40 20.52 -20.34
N ALA A 133 34.56 20.13 -21.31
CA ALA A 133 34.93 20.04 -22.72
C ALA A 133 35.46 21.37 -23.30
N LYS A 134 35.02 22.52 -22.75
CA LYS A 134 35.45 23.86 -23.17
C LYS A 134 36.96 24.11 -23.03
N TYR A 135 37.65 23.37 -22.17
CA TYR A 135 39.06 23.60 -21.84
C TYR A 135 40.02 22.60 -22.49
N ASN A 136 39.58 21.86 -23.52
CA ASN A 136 40.38 20.85 -24.22
C ASN A 136 41.07 19.83 -23.27
N ASN A 137 40.49 19.58 -22.10
CA ASN A 137 40.95 18.57 -21.16
C ASN A 137 40.18 17.27 -21.40
N ASP A 138 40.66 16.51 -22.38
CA ASP A 138 40.02 15.25 -22.81
C ASP A 138 40.02 14.20 -21.69
N LYS A 139 41.04 14.20 -20.83
CA LYS A 139 41.14 13.27 -19.69
C LYS A 139 40.05 13.54 -18.66
N LEU A 140 39.84 14.78 -18.27
CA LEU A 140 38.82 15.17 -17.30
C LEU A 140 37.40 14.98 -17.87
N THR A 141 37.21 15.39 -19.12
CA THR A 141 35.94 15.23 -19.84
C THR A 141 35.55 13.77 -19.97
N SER A 142 36.49 12.91 -20.39
CA SER A 142 36.30 11.46 -20.50
C SER A 142 36.10 10.80 -19.15
N PHE A 143 36.79 11.25 -18.09
CA PHE A 143 36.58 10.75 -16.74
C PHE A 143 35.12 10.91 -16.30
N PHE A 144 34.58 12.14 -16.33
CA PHE A 144 33.22 12.38 -15.89
C PHE A 144 32.18 11.73 -16.81
N LYS A 145 32.44 11.64 -18.12
CA LYS A 145 31.59 10.90 -19.06
C LYS A 145 31.52 9.43 -18.67
N ASN A 146 32.66 8.77 -18.53
CA ASN A 146 32.74 7.34 -18.22
C ASN A 146 32.16 7.04 -16.84
N LYS A 147 32.46 7.87 -15.83
CA LYS A 147 31.92 7.68 -14.47
C LYS A 147 30.42 7.95 -14.39
N SER A 148 29.87 8.86 -15.20
CA SER A 148 28.41 9.04 -15.28
C SER A 148 27.69 7.75 -15.70
N LEU A 149 28.29 6.99 -16.62
CA LEU A 149 27.74 5.72 -17.10
C LEU A 149 27.99 4.60 -16.10
N GLN A 150 29.23 4.45 -15.60
CA GLN A 150 29.61 3.42 -14.64
C GLN A 150 28.82 3.49 -13.32
N LEU A 151 28.43 4.69 -12.89
CA LEU A 151 27.54 4.87 -11.74
C LEU A 151 26.23 4.09 -11.88
N LEU A 152 25.68 3.99 -13.10
CA LEU A 152 24.43 3.28 -13.35
C LEU A 152 24.68 1.82 -13.77
N SER A 153 25.58 1.60 -14.73
CA SER A 153 25.80 0.27 -15.33
C SER A 153 26.57 -0.69 -14.43
N ASN A 154 27.37 -0.18 -13.49
CA ASN A 154 28.21 -1.01 -12.63
C ASN A 154 27.82 -0.86 -11.16
N HIS A 155 27.83 0.37 -10.62
CA HIS A 155 27.61 0.58 -9.20
C HIS A 155 26.15 0.36 -8.78
N LEU A 156 25.21 1.07 -9.41
CA LEU A 156 23.78 0.86 -9.12
C LEU A 156 23.32 -0.54 -9.52
N ALA A 157 23.77 -1.05 -10.67
CA ALA A 157 23.44 -2.41 -11.10
C ALA A 157 23.87 -3.45 -10.06
N LYS A 158 25.08 -3.34 -9.51
CA LYS A 158 25.56 -4.20 -8.42
C LYS A 158 24.72 -4.04 -7.15
N ASP A 159 24.45 -2.81 -6.72
CA ASP A 159 23.64 -2.56 -5.52
C ASP A 159 22.21 -3.16 -5.65
N ILE A 160 21.62 -3.13 -6.85
CA ILE A 160 20.33 -3.77 -7.14
C ILE A 160 20.46 -5.29 -7.14
N ASP A 161 21.49 -5.83 -7.79
CA ASP A 161 21.75 -7.27 -7.86
C ASP A 161 21.96 -7.90 -6.47
N ASP A 162 22.83 -7.28 -5.67
CA ASP A 162 23.11 -7.67 -4.28
C ASP A 162 21.80 -7.64 -3.47
N TYR A 163 21.01 -6.56 -3.57
CA TYR A 163 19.75 -6.44 -2.85
C TYR A 163 18.70 -7.48 -3.30
N CYS A 164 18.49 -7.65 -4.61
CA CYS A 164 17.55 -8.63 -5.16
C CYS A 164 17.91 -10.07 -4.75
N SER A 165 19.20 -10.36 -4.62
CA SER A 165 19.71 -11.68 -4.26
C SER A 165 19.55 -12.01 -2.77
N THR A 166 19.43 -11.01 -1.89
CA THR A 166 19.42 -11.23 -0.42
C THR A 166 18.16 -10.73 0.29
N ILE A 167 17.23 -10.08 -0.43
CA ILE A 167 16.00 -9.55 0.14
C ILE A 167 15.19 -10.66 0.84
N HIS A 168 14.69 -10.34 2.03
CA HIS A 168 13.66 -11.11 2.71
C HIS A 168 12.31 -10.44 2.45
N PHE A 169 11.43 -11.12 1.72
CA PHE A 169 10.17 -10.53 1.28
C PHE A 169 9.18 -10.40 2.45
N CYS A 170 9.01 -9.17 2.93
CA CYS A 170 8.02 -8.77 3.92
C CYS A 170 7.39 -7.43 3.55
N GLU A 171 6.33 -7.02 4.25
CA GLU A 171 5.56 -5.81 3.94
C GLU A 171 6.38 -4.52 3.86
N ALA A 172 7.48 -4.42 4.62
CA ALA A 172 8.35 -3.24 4.62
C ALA A 172 9.11 -3.07 3.29
N GLU A 173 9.31 -4.16 2.56
CA GLU A 173 10.11 -4.18 1.34
C GLU A 173 9.34 -3.87 0.06
N VAL A 174 8.00 -3.74 0.13
CA VAL A 174 7.14 -3.44 -1.03
C VAL A 174 7.61 -2.20 -1.78
N GLU A 175 7.93 -1.12 -1.06
CA GLU A 175 8.38 0.13 -1.67
C GLU A 175 9.74 0.01 -2.37
N ASN A 176 10.62 -0.84 -1.85
CA ASN A 176 11.92 -1.11 -2.45
C ASN A 176 11.78 -1.94 -3.73
N VAL A 177 10.97 -3.00 -3.69
CA VAL A 177 10.65 -3.83 -4.87
C VAL A 177 9.97 -3.00 -5.95
N ASN A 178 9.00 -2.16 -5.57
CA ASN A 178 8.33 -1.24 -6.49
C ASN A 178 9.31 -0.32 -7.20
N ALA A 179 10.28 0.25 -6.48
CA ALA A 179 11.30 1.11 -7.06
C ALA A 179 12.19 0.35 -8.07
N ILE A 180 12.57 -0.90 -7.75
CA ILE A 180 13.36 -1.77 -8.63
C ILE A 180 12.58 -2.10 -9.90
N VAL A 181 11.32 -2.53 -9.78
CA VAL A 181 10.47 -2.85 -10.93
C VAL A 181 10.27 -1.64 -11.84
N GLN A 182 10.00 -0.47 -11.25
CA GLN A 182 9.86 0.77 -12.01
C GLN A 182 11.16 1.19 -12.70
N TYR A 183 12.31 0.96 -12.07
CA TYR A 183 13.62 1.24 -12.66
C TYR A 183 13.95 0.28 -13.79
N ALA A 184 13.75 -1.03 -13.58
CA ALA A 184 13.99 -2.08 -14.55
C ALA A 184 13.17 -1.86 -15.82
N ASN A 185 11.89 -1.53 -15.67
CA ASN A 185 10.99 -1.25 -16.79
C ASN A 185 11.32 0.01 -17.59
N LYS A 186 12.27 0.85 -17.13
CA LYS A 186 12.80 1.99 -17.91
C LYS A 186 14.09 1.64 -18.67
N GLN A 187 14.67 0.46 -18.43
CA GLN A 187 15.86 -0.01 -19.11
C GLN A 187 15.49 -0.76 -20.40
N ASN A 188 16.47 -0.91 -21.30
CA ASN A 188 16.29 -1.68 -22.54
C ASN A 188 16.08 -3.18 -22.29
N SER A 189 16.56 -3.70 -21.14
CA SER A 189 16.48 -5.12 -20.80
C SER A 189 16.00 -5.30 -19.35
N PRO A 190 14.69 -5.09 -19.08
CA PRO A 190 14.14 -5.17 -17.72
C PRO A 190 14.42 -6.50 -17.03
N TRP A 191 14.37 -7.60 -17.78
CA TRP A 191 14.54 -8.96 -17.28
C TRP A 191 15.94 -9.26 -16.72
N GLN A 192 16.98 -8.55 -17.17
CA GLN A 192 18.32 -8.69 -16.56
C GLN A 192 18.33 -8.35 -15.06
N ILE A 193 17.41 -7.47 -14.62
CA ILE A 193 17.25 -7.12 -13.21
C ILE A 193 16.18 -8.01 -12.56
N LEU A 194 15.05 -8.21 -13.25
CA LEU A 194 13.91 -8.92 -12.66
C LEU A 194 14.18 -10.42 -12.49
N ASP A 195 14.98 -11.05 -13.34
CA ASP A 195 15.28 -12.49 -13.23
C ASP A 195 15.97 -12.85 -11.91
N VAL A 196 16.85 -11.97 -11.42
CA VAL A 196 17.53 -12.14 -10.14
C VAL A 196 16.52 -12.07 -8.99
N LEU A 197 15.61 -11.09 -9.04
CA LEU A 197 14.55 -10.93 -8.06
C LEU A 197 13.62 -12.15 -8.04
N PHE A 198 13.18 -12.62 -9.21
CA PHE A 198 12.32 -13.79 -9.32
C PHE A 198 13.01 -15.08 -8.87
N LYS A 199 14.31 -15.23 -9.17
CA LYS A 199 15.09 -16.37 -8.69
C LYS A 199 15.13 -16.41 -7.17
N ASN A 200 15.37 -15.28 -6.50
CA ASN A 200 15.35 -15.23 -5.05
C ASN A 200 13.93 -15.42 -4.50
N LEU A 201 12.92 -14.77 -5.07
CA LEU A 201 11.51 -14.95 -4.71
C LEU A 201 11.06 -16.43 -4.76
N ASN A 202 11.51 -17.17 -5.78
CA ASN A 202 11.22 -18.59 -5.95
C ASN A 202 11.95 -19.52 -4.98
N SER A 203 12.90 -19.01 -4.21
CA SER A 203 13.51 -19.77 -3.13
C SER A 203 12.62 -19.86 -1.89
N PHE A 204 11.59 -19.02 -1.80
CA PHE A 204 10.65 -18.98 -0.68
C PHE A 204 9.39 -19.80 -0.95
N SER A 205 8.86 -20.42 0.10
CA SER A 205 7.60 -21.15 0.04
C SER A 205 6.41 -20.22 0.22
N PHE A 206 5.65 -19.96 -0.86
CA PHE A 206 4.41 -19.17 -0.80
C PHE A 206 3.33 -19.78 0.12
N SER A 207 3.38 -21.09 0.32
CA SER A 207 2.46 -21.85 1.19
C SER A 207 2.78 -21.78 2.68
N TYR A 208 4.03 -21.48 3.07
CA TYR A 208 4.49 -21.56 4.46
C TYR A 208 5.10 -20.27 4.99
N ASN A 209 5.41 -19.31 4.12
CA ASN A 209 5.98 -18.03 4.53
C ASN A 209 4.88 -16.96 4.66
N LEU A 210 4.47 -16.69 5.91
CA LEU A 210 3.46 -15.67 6.23
C LEU A 210 3.91 -14.25 5.83
N GLU A 211 5.18 -13.90 5.98
CA GLU A 211 5.68 -12.57 5.61
C GLU A 211 5.65 -12.34 4.10
N LEU A 212 5.96 -13.38 3.31
CA LEU A 212 5.81 -13.35 1.86
C LEU A 212 4.34 -13.26 1.44
N PHE A 213 3.44 -13.93 2.17
CA PHE A 213 2.00 -13.81 1.95
C PHE A 213 1.52 -12.38 2.16
N LYS A 214 1.84 -11.76 3.31
CA LYS A 214 1.51 -10.35 3.61
C LYS A 214 2.14 -9.38 2.62
N PHE A 215 3.40 -9.63 2.23
CA PHE A 215 4.07 -8.88 1.17
C PHE A 215 3.25 -8.90 -0.12
N THR A 216 2.80 -10.09 -0.54
CA THR A 216 2.02 -10.29 -1.76
C THR A 216 0.69 -9.52 -1.72
N GLU A 217 -0.02 -9.55 -0.58
CA GLU A 217 -1.28 -8.81 -0.42
C GLU A 217 -1.11 -7.30 -0.55
N LYS A 218 0.04 -6.78 -0.13
CA LYS A 218 0.35 -5.34 -0.16
C LYS A 218 0.88 -4.86 -1.51
N LEU A 219 1.23 -5.77 -2.42
CA LEU A 219 1.61 -5.41 -3.78
C LEU A 219 0.44 -4.77 -4.51
N ASP A 220 0.75 -3.82 -5.39
CA ASP A 220 -0.24 -3.21 -6.27
C ASP A 220 0.16 -3.37 -7.73
N LYS A 221 -0.82 -3.65 -8.57
CA LYS A 221 -0.59 -3.91 -10.00
C LYS A 221 0.10 -2.75 -10.73
N LYS A 222 -0.15 -1.51 -10.30
CA LYS A 222 0.37 -0.31 -10.97
C LYS A 222 1.88 -0.17 -10.76
N ASN A 223 2.37 -0.39 -9.55
CA ASN A 223 3.76 -0.19 -9.20
C ASN A 223 4.61 -1.47 -9.32
N SER A 224 4.06 -2.61 -8.91
CA SER A 224 4.81 -3.87 -8.84
C SER A 224 4.70 -4.73 -10.11
N LYS A 225 3.72 -4.45 -10.98
CA LYS A 225 3.54 -5.05 -12.32
C LYS A 225 3.84 -6.55 -12.37
N GLN A 226 4.96 -6.94 -12.99
CA GLN A 226 5.35 -8.34 -13.17
C GLN A 226 5.43 -9.11 -11.85
N VAL A 227 5.91 -8.48 -10.79
CA VAL A 227 6.01 -9.12 -9.47
C VAL A 227 4.62 -9.31 -8.85
N TYR A 228 3.72 -8.34 -9.05
CA TYR A 228 2.32 -8.48 -8.61
C TYR A 228 1.64 -9.64 -9.33
N ASP A 229 1.69 -9.66 -10.67
CA ASP A 229 1.01 -10.69 -11.46
C ASP A 229 1.52 -12.08 -11.06
N TYR A 230 2.85 -12.23 -10.91
CA TYR A 230 3.47 -13.48 -10.50
C TYR A 230 3.07 -13.93 -9.08
N CYS A 231 3.21 -13.05 -8.07
CA CYS A 231 2.93 -13.42 -6.69
C CYS A 231 1.44 -13.73 -6.48
N ILE A 232 0.55 -12.95 -7.09
CA ILE A 232 -0.90 -13.12 -6.96
C ILE A 232 -1.36 -14.40 -7.65
N GLU A 233 -0.84 -14.72 -8.84
CA GLU A 233 -1.09 -16.00 -9.50
C GLU A 233 -0.67 -17.17 -8.59
N LYS A 234 0.57 -17.13 -8.07
CA LYS A 234 1.07 -18.15 -7.14
C LYS A 234 0.21 -18.30 -5.90
N VAL A 235 -0.18 -17.19 -5.26
CA VAL A 235 -1.04 -17.24 -4.08
C VAL A 235 -2.41 -17.80 -4.43
N ASN A 236 -3.06 -17.32 -5.48
CA ASN A 236 -4.39 -17.78 -5.86
C ASN A 236 -4.42 -19.28 -6.21
N ASP A 237 -3.38 -19.77 -6.88
CA ASP A 237 -3.24 -21.19 -7.19
C ASP A 237 -3.19 -22.06 -5.92
N LEU A 238 -2.59 -21.57 -4.83
CA LEU A 238 -2.55 -22.29 -3.56
C LEU A 238 -3.95 -22.54 -2.97
N PHE A 239 -4.87 -21.59 -3.12
CA PHE A 239 -6.21 -21.68 -2.53
C PHE A 239 -7.23 -22.35 -3.45
N THR A 240 -6.96 -22.47 -4.75
CA THR A 240 -7.95 -22.92 -5.73
C THR A 240 -7.67 -24.30 -6.32
N ASN A 241 -6.43 -24.79 -6.26
CA ASN A 241 -6.07 -26.07 -6.89
C ASN A 241 -6.47 -27.32 -6.10
N GLY A 242 -6.92 -27.16 -4.85
CA GLY A 242 -7.33 -28.25 -3.95
C GLY A 242 -6.23 -29.24 -3.54
N LYS A 243 -4.97 -29.04 -3.92
CA LYS A 243 -3.85 -29.98 -3.68
C LYS A 243 -2.72 -29.36 -2.89
N SER A 244 -2.58 -28.04 -2.93
CA SER A 244 -1.57 -27.30 -2.20
C SER A 244 -1.85 -27.34 -0.70
N GLU A 245 -0.77 -27.40 0.07
CA GLU A 245 -0.83 -27.17 1.51
C GLU A 245 -0.64 -25.68 1.76
N VAL A 246 -1.51 -25.06 2.53
CA VAL A 246 -1.38 -23.68 3.02
C VAL A 246 -1.24 -23.74 4.53
N SER A 247 -0.11 -23.25 5.05
CA SER A 247 0.22 -23.31 6.47
C SER A 247 -0.87 -22.73 7.36
N VAL A 248 -1.03 -23.32 8.55
CA VAL A 248 -2.00 -22.88 9.57
C VAL A 248 -1.80 -21.40 9.90
N ASN A 249 -0.57 -20.92 10.03
CA ASN A 249 -0.29 -19.50 10.30
C ASN A 249 -0.88 -18.55 9.24
N ILE A 250 -0.91 -18.96 7.96
CA ILE A 250 -1.54 -18.15 6.89
C ILE A 250 -3.06 -18.25 6.98
N LEU A 251 -3.60 -19.44 7.25
CA LEU A 251 -5.05 -19.62 7.42
C LEU A 251 -5.57 -18.83 8.63
N GLU A 252 -4.87 -18.87 9.76
CA GLU A 252 -5.18 -18.09 10.96
C GLU A 252 -5.09 -16.59 10.71
N TYR A 253 -4.05 -16.14 10.00
CA TYR A 253 -3.94 -14.74 9.60
C TYR A 253 -5.14 -14.27 8.76
N LEU A 254 -5.56 -15.04 7.75
CA LEU A 254 -6.76 -14.75 6.96
C LEU A 254 -8.03 -14.74 7.81
N TYR A 255 -8.09 -15.68 8.75
CA TYR A 255 -9.21 -15.82 9.67
C TYR A 255 -9.35 -14.61 10.60
N GLU A 256 -8.24 -14.08 11.14
CA GLU A 256 -8.20 -12.88 11.99
C GLU A 256 -8.54 -11.59 11.21
N LYS A 257 -8.21 -11.54 9.92
CA LYS A 257 -8.42 -10.38 9.04
C LYS A 257 -9.83 -10.28 8.44
N GLN A 258 -10.79 -11.09 8.91
CA GLN A 258 -12.15 -11.19 8.37
C GLN A 258 -12.23 -11.72 6.93
N GLU A 259 -11.20 -12.40 6.43
CA GLU A 259 -11.22 -13.11 5.13
C GLU A 259 -11.57 -14.60 5.30
N LYS A 260 -12.48 -14.90 6.25
CA LYS A 260 -12.81 -16.26 6.67
C LYS A 260 -13.34 -17.14 5.54
N GLU A 261 -14.11 -16.57 4.62
CA GLU A 261 -14.65 -17.28 3.45
C GLU A 261 -13.57 -17.96 2.60
N LYS A 262 -12.39 -17.33 2.48
CA LYS A 262 -11.27 -17.90 1.74
C LYS A 262 -10.70 -19.13 2.43
N VAL A 263 -10.72 -19.15 3.77
CA VAL A 263 -10.31 -20.30 4.59
C VAL A 263 -11.33 -21.43 4.46
N TYR A 264 -12.63 -21.11 4.51
CA TYR A 264 -13.70 -22.09 4.36
C TYR A 264 -13.64 -22.78 3.00
N GLU A 265 -13.52 -22.00 1.91
CA GLU A 265 -13.48 -22.55 0.55
C GLU A 265 -12.21 -23.40 0.32
N TYR A 266 -11.07 -22.98 0.88
CA TYR A 266 -9.85 -23.78 0.85
C TYR A 266 -10.02 -25.12 1.57
N ILE A 267 -10.57 -25.11 2.80
CA ILE A 267 -10.81 -26.34 3.55
C ILE A 267 -11.79 -27.23 2.80
N LYS A 268 -12.87 -26.69 2.25
CA LYS A 268 -13.92 -27.44 1.53
C LYS A 268 -13.40 -28.12 0.26
N THR A 269 -12.42 -27.54 -0.41
CA THR A 269 -11.88 -28.03 -1.70
C THR A 269 -10.58 -28.84 -1.56
N LEU A 270 -9.99 -28.89 -0.36
CA LEU A 270 -8.72 -29.58 -0.12
C LEU A 270 -8.88 -31.11 -0.27
N THR A 271 -8.18 -31.67 -1.25
CA THR A 271 -8.18 -33.11 -1.60
C THR A 271 -7.05 -33.91 -0.92
N LYS A 272 -6.09 -33.22 -0.30
CA LYS A 272 -4.94 -33.87 0.36
C LYS A 272 -5.34 -34.36 1.75
N ALA A 273 -5.85 -35.60 1.83
CA ALA A 273 -6.38 -36.20 3.05
C ALA A 273 -5.46 -36.08 4.29
N SER A 274 -4.16 -36.35 4.14
CA SER A 274 -3.21 -36.25 5.26
C SER A 274 -3.11 -34.83 5.83
N TYR A 275 -3.17 -33.82 4.96
CA TYR A 275 -3.11 -32.43 5.38
C TYR A 275 -4.45 -31.96 5.94
N LEU A 276 -5.56 -32.35 5.31
CA LEU A 276 -6.89 -32.09 5.83
C LEU A 276 -7.08 -32.69 7.23
N GLN A 277 -6.57 -33.91 7.47
CA GLN A 277 -6.58 -34.55 8.78
C GLN A 277 -5.81 -33.74 9.83
N TYR A 278 -4.66 -33.17 9.44
CA TYR A 278 -3.90 -32.29 10.31
C TYR A 278 -4.67 -31.00 10.61
N LEU A 279 -5.25 -30.36 9.60
CA LEU A 279 -6.07 -29.16 9.78
C LEU A 279 -7.29 -29.42 10.66
N TYR A 280 -7.97 -30.56 10.48
CA TYR A 280 -9.08 -30.98 11.33
C TYR A 280 -8.67 -31.00 12.80
N LYS A 281 -7.54 -31.66 13.12
CA LYS A 281 -7.04 -31.75 14.51
C LYS A 281 -6.68 -30.40 15.13
N VAL A 282 -6.35 -29.40 14.32
CA VAL A 282 -5.89 -28.09 14.78
C VAL A 282 -7.00 -27.04 14.79
N LEU A 283 -7.96 -27.12 13.87
CA LEU A 283 -8.93 -26.05 13.60
C LEU A 283 -10.39 -26.44 13.88
N PHE A 284 -10.79 -27.70 13.67
CA PHE A 284 -12.19 -28.13 13.84
C PHE A 284 -12.57 -28.17 15.32
N ASP A 285 -13.75 -27.66 15.67
CA ASP A 285 -14.31 -27.57 17.04
C ASP A 285 -13.37 -26.91 18.07
N ASN A 286 -12.39 -26.15 17.58
CA ASN A 286 -11.42 -25.43 18.41
C ASN A 286 -11.68 -23.91 18.38
N LYS A 287 -12.54 -23.45 17.47
CA LYS A 287 -12.97 -22.05 17.35
C LYS A 287 -14.49 -22.04 17.41
N ASP A 288 -15.06 -21.03 18.09
CA ASP A 288 -16.50 -20.76 18.11
C ASP A 288 -16.96 -20.22 16.75
N ASP A 289 -16.87 -21.07 15.71
CA ASP A 289 -17.19 -20.75 14.33
C ASP A 289 -17.72 -21.96 13.57
N LEU A 290 -19.03 -22.09 13.62
CA LEU A 290 -19.78 -23.13 12.95
C LEU A 290 -19.56 -23.16 11.42
N HIS A 291 -19.28 -22.02 10.77
CA HIS A 291 -19.03 -22.02 9.33
C HIS A 291 -17.73 -22.77 8.98
N LEU A 292 -16.71 -22.64 9.83
CA LEU A 292 -15.45 -23.36 9.67
C LEU A 292 -15.66 -24.87 9.81
N ASP A 293 -16.39 -25.27 10.85
CA ASP A 293 -16.67 -26.68 11.13
C ASP A 293 -17.52 -27.31 10.01
N LEU A 294 -18.51 -26.57 9.50
CA LEU A 294 -19.31 -27.00 8.36
C LEU A 294 -18.50 -27.07 7.06
N ALA A 295 -17.44 -26.28 6.90
CA ALA A 295 -16.54 -26.40 5.74
C ALA A 295 -15.77 -27.73 5.75
N PHE A 296 -15.37 -28.23 6.92
CA PHE A 296 -14.79 -29.57 7.07
C PHE A 296 -15.80 -30.67 6.72
N ILE A 297 -17.04 -30.54 7.19
CA ILE A 297 -18.13 -31.50 6.92
C ILE A 297 -18.50 -31.51 5.43
N ALA A 298 -18.46 -30.35 4.77
CA ALA A 298 -18.75 -30.21 3.35
C ALA A 298 -17.66 -30.78 2.43
N ASN A 299 -16.46 -31.08 2.95
CA ASN A 299 -15.36 -31.60 2.15
C ASN A 299 -15.59 -33.11 1.84
N PRO A 300 -15.56 -33.52 0.57
CA PRO A 300 -15.77 -34.92 0.18
C PRO A 300 -14.58 -35.86 0.49
N THR A 301 -13.43 -35.32 0.88
CA THR A 301 -12.20 -36.07 1.15
C THR A 301 -12.33 -36.83 2.47
N GLN A 302 -12.16 -38.15 2.40
CA GLN A 302 -12.27 -39.01 3.57
C GLN A 302 -11.09 -38.80 4.52
N ILE A 303 -11.42 -38.46 5.77
CA ILE A 303 -10.50 -38.37 6.91
C ILE A 303 -11.14 -39.01 8.14
N GLU A 304 -10.35 -39.38 9.14
CA GLU A 304 -10.86 -39.81 10.44
C GLU A 304 -11.48 -38.60 11.15
N ASN A 305 -12.77 -38.68 11.47
CA ASN A 305 -13.57 -37.58 11.99
C ASN A 305 -14.65 -38.06 12.96
N GLU A 306 -15.18 -37.12 13.73
CA GLU A 306 -16.27 -37.31 14.68
C GLU A 306 -17.48 -36.42 14.32
N TYR A 307 -17.66 -36.13 13.01
CA TYR A 307 -18.65 -35.16 12.55
C TYR A 307 -20.08 -35.46 13.01
N LYS A 308 -20.48 -36.74 13.05
CA LYS A 308 -21.84 -37.11 13.47
C LYS A 308 -22.10 -36.72 14.93
N GLU A 309 -21.19 -37.06 15.83
CA GLU A 309 -21.32 -36.73 17.25
C GLU A 309 -21.32 -35.21 17.46
N TYR A 310 -20.44 -34.48 16.78
CA TYR A 310 -20.40 -33.03 16.82
C TYR A 310 -21.74 -32.39 16.38
N ILE A 311 -22.29 -32.81 15.22
CA ILE A 311 -23.55 -32.26 14.71
C ILE A 311 -24.72 -32.61 15.64
N ASP A 312 -24.80 -33.86 16.11
CA ASP A 312 -25.86 -34.30 17.03
C ASP A 312 -25.84 -33.50 18.34
N ASN A 313 -24.65 -33.24 18.90
CA ASN A 313 -24.48 -32.41 20.10
C ASN A 313 -24.86 -30.95 19.84
N SER A 314 -24.44 -30.37 18.72
CA SER A 314 -24.78 -28.99 18.32
C SER A 314 -26.29 -28.80 18.19
N LEU A 315 -26.99 -29.74 17.55
CA LEU A 315 -28.45 -29.71 17.36
C LEU A 315 -29.23 -30.00 18.63
N THR A 316 -28.70 -30.87 19.51
CA THR A 316 -29.31 -31.18 20.81
C THR A 316 -29.15 -30.03 21.80
N THR A 317 -28.07 -29.26 21.71
CA THR A 317 -27.85 -28.10 22.57
C THR A 317 -28.70 -26.92 22.11
N ASN A 318 -28.81 -26.69 20.79
CA ASN A 318 -29.55 -25.58 20.17
C ASN A 318 -30.97 -25.98 19.74
N TRP A 319 -31.59 -26.86 20.52
CA TRP A 319 -32.73 -27.65 20.10
C TRP A 319 -34.05 -26.87 19.91
N ARG A 320 -34.13 -25.67 20.48
CA ARG A 320 -35.22 -24.70 20.28
C ARG A 320 -34.87 -23.60 19.29
N ASP A 321 -33.61 -23.50 18.86
CA ASP A 321 -33.17 -22.47 17.94
C ASP A 321 -33.47 -22.90 16.51
N LYS A 322 -34.56 -22.37 15.97
CA LYS A 322 -34.98 -22.65 14.60
C LYS A 322 -33.93 -22.22 13.58
N GLU A 323 -33.29 -21.06 13.77
CA GLU A 323 -32.36 -20.50 12.80
C GLU A 323 -31.09 -21.35 12.74
N HIS A 324 -30.57 -21.75 13.90
CA HIS A 324 -29.44 -22.68 14.01
C HIS A 324 -29.72 -24.02 13.34
N ILE A 325 -30.87 -24.64 13.66
CA ILE A 325 -31.22 -25.95 13.09
C ILE A 325 -31.39 -25.85 11.57
N GLU A 326 -32.04 -24.80 11.06
CA GLU A 326 -32.18 -24.59 9.61
C GLU A 326 -30.83 -24.34 8.92
N PHE A 327 -29.93 -23.59 9.55
CA PHE A 327 -28.61 -23.31 9.01
C PHE A 327 -27.74 -24.58 8.91
N VAL A 328 -27.65 -25.36 10.00
CA VAL A 328 -26.90 -26.62 10.02
C VAL A 328 -27.50 -27.64 9.05
N SER A 329 -28.82 -27.87 9.08
CA SER A 329 -29.45 -28.89 8.24
C SER A 329 -29.36 -28.60 6.73
N LYS A 330 -29.30 -27.33 6.31
CA LYS A 330 -29.17 -26.97 4.89
C LYS A 330 -27.72 -27.00 4.40
N SER A 331 -26.76 -27.21 5.29
CA SER A 331 -25.34 -27.15 4.94
C SER A 331 -24.87 -28.40 4.20
N PRO A 332 -24.00 -28.28 3.19
CA PRO A 332 -23.51 -29.42 2.42
C PRO A 332 -22.81 -30.47 3.31
N GLY A 333 -22.98 -31.76 2.99
CA GLY A 333 -22.39 -32.89 3.72
C GLY A 333 -23.12 -33.31 5.00
N VAL A 334 -23.93 -32.44 5.60
CA VAL A 334 -24.64 -32.73 6.88
C VAL A 334 -25.63 -33.88 6.75
N LEU A 335 -26.39 -33.95 5.65
CA LEU A 335 -27.32 -35.06 5.39
C LEU A 335 -26.58 -36.40 5.33
N ASP A 336 -25.42 -36.44 4.68
CA ASP A 336 -24.63 -37.66 4.49
C ASP A 336 -24.02 -38.13 5.81
N VAL A 337 -23.63 -37.20 6.68
CA VAL A 337 -23.09 -37.48 8.02
C VAL A 337 -24.17 -37.98 8.98
N LEU A 338 -25.33 -37.33 9.03
CA LEU A 338 -26.41 -37.69 9.95
C LEU A 338 -27.14 -38.96 9.52
N GLY A 339 -27.41 -39.08 8.22
CA GLY A 339 -28.31 -40.07 7.65
C GLY A 339 -29.75 -39.57 7.47
N HIS A 340 -30.50 -40.21 6.56
CA HIS A 340 -31.85 -39.77 6.16
C HIS A 340 -32.88 -39.77 7.31
N THR A 341 -32.79 -40.71 8.25
CA THR A 341 -33.79 -40.87 9.32
C THR A 341 -33.67 -39.74 10.34
N GLU A 342 -32.45 -39.48 10.82
CA GLU A 342 -32.11 -38.41 11.73
C GLU A 342 -32.42 -37.04 11.11
N PHE A 343 -32.06 -36.87 9.83
CA PHE A 343 -32.37 -35.66 9.09
C PHE A 343 -33.87 -35.39 8.97
N ARG A 344 -34.68 -36.42 8.69
CA ARG A 344 -36.14 -36.30 8.65
C ARG A 344 -36.71 -35.83 9.99
N SER A 345 -36.22 -36.39 11.10
CA SER A 345 -36.65 -35.99 12.44
C SER A 345 -36.34 -34.51 12.72
N LEU A 346 -35.20 -34.01 12.22
CA LEU A 346 -34.82 -32.60 12.31
C LEU A 346 -35.78 -31.68 11.54
N ILE A 347 -36.16 -32.06 10.31
CA ILE A 347 -37.14 -31.29 9.52
C ILE A 347 -38.49 -31.24 10.24
N GLU A 348 -38.99 -32.38 10.72
CA GLU A 348 -40.24 -32.46 11.49
C GLU A 348 -40.18 -31.61 12.78
N ARG A 349 -39.01 -31.51 13.39
CA ARG A 349 -38.78 -30.64 14.54
C ARG A 349 -38.84 -29.16 14.17
N VAL A 350 -38.18 -28.74 13.08
CA VAL A 350 -38.22 -27.35 12.59
C VAL A 350 -39.65 -26.93 12.29
N ASP A 351 -40.45 -27.80 11.66
CA ASP A 351 -41.84 -27.50 11.32
C ASP A 351 -42.74 -27.38 12.57
N ARG A 352 -42.49 -28.20 13.60
CA ARG A 352 -43.16 -28.04 14.91
C ARG A 352 -42.82 -26.71 15.56
N ILE A 353 -41.54 -26.33 15.62
CA ILE A 353 -41.09 -25.06 16.20
C ILE A 353 -41.71 -23.87 15.44
N LYS A 354 -41.77 -23.93 14.10
CA LYS A 354 -42.46 -22.92 13.27
C LYS A 354 -43.93 -22.76 13.67
N THR A 355 -44.63 -23.87 13.77
CA THR A 355 -46.05 -23.89 14.14
C THR A 355 -46.28 -23.30 15.53
N ASP A 356 -45.42 -23.64 16.49
CA ASP A 356 -45.51 -23.11 17.86
C ASP A 356 -45.25 -21.59 17.91
N ILE A 357 -44.26 -21.10 17.16
CA ILE A 357 -43.97 -19.65 17.05
C ILE A 357 -45.18 -18.91 16.45
N GLU A 358 -45.79 -19.44 15.38
CA GLU A 358 -46.97 -18.82 14.76
C GLU A 358 -48.19 -18.83 15.68
N ASN A 359 -48.41 -19.93 16.41
CA ASN A 359 -49.51 -20.03 17.38
C ASN A 359 -49.32 -19.05 18.53
N ASN A 360 -48.10 -18.94 19.09
CA ASN A 360 -47.80 -17.99 20.15
C ASN A 360 -48.03 -16.55 19.70
N LYS A 361 -47.65 -16.19 18.47
CA LYS A 361 -47.92 -14.86 17.90
C LYS A 361 -49.41 -14.56 17.82
N LYS A 362 -50.23 -15.53 17.35
CA LYS A 362 -51.69 -15.38 17.31
C LYS A 362 -52.29 -15.24 18.71
N ILE A 363 -51.76 -15.96 19.70
CA ILE A 363 -52.19 -15.87 21.09
C ILE A 363 -51.84 -14.48 21.67
N GLU A 364 -50.66 -13.95 21.40
CA GLU A 364 -50.28 -12.59 21.83
C GLU A 364 -51.15 -11.51 21.17
N GLU A 365 -51.43 -11.63 19.88
CA GLU A 365 -52.37 -10.75 19.16
C GLU A 365 -53.78 -10.84 19.77
N ALA A 366 -54.26 -12.04 20.09
CA ALA A 366 -55.54 -12.22 20.75
C ALA A 366 -55.55 -11.64 22.18
N LEU A 367 -54.48 -11.81 22.94
CA LEU A 367 -54.33 -11.26 24.30
C LEU A 367 -54.26 -9.72 24.29
N THR A 368 -53.59 -9.12 23.31
CA THR A 368 -53.55 -7.66 23.16
C THR A 368 -54.91 -7.09 22.76
N ILE A 369 -55.63 -7.76 21.86
CA ILE A 369 -57.03 -7.42 21.54
C ILE A 369 -57.92 -7.57 22.77
N ALA A 370 -57.78 -8.65 23.53
CA ALA A 370 -58.56 -8.90 24.74
C ALA A 370 -58.31 -7.82 25.82
N LYS A 371 -57.05 -7.45 26.08
CA LYS A 371 -56.70 -6.36 27.00
C LYS A 371 -57.26 -5.00 26.54
N ARG A 372 -57.26 -4.75 25.24
CA ARG A 372 -57.86 -3.54 24.66
C ARG A 372 -59.38 -3.54 24.83
N ALA A 373 -60.04 -4.66 24.58
CA ALA A 373 -61.48 -4.82 24.79
C ALA A 373 -61.87 -4.67 26.26
N GLU A 374 -61.07 -5.24 27.18
CA GLU A 374 -61.25 -5.09 28.63
C GLU A 374 -61.13 -3.61 29.04
N SER A 375 -60.12 -2.90 28.53
CA SER A 375 -59.95 -1.46 28.81
C SER A 375 -61.16 -0.64 28.34
N ILE A 376 -61.66 -0.90 27.13
CA ILE A 376 -62.87 -0.26 26.59
C ILE A 376 -64.11 -0.61 27.44
N ALA A 377 -64.23 -1.86 27.90
CA ALA A 377 -65.35 -2.28 28.74
C ALA A 377 -65.33 -1.60 30.12
N ILE A 378 -64.14 -1.42 30.72
CA ILE A 378 -63.96 -0.68 31.97
C ILE A 378 -64.34 0.80 31.77
N GLU A 379 -63.87 1.44 30.70
CA GLU A 379 -64.26 2.80 30.33
C GLU A 379 -65.78 2.91 30.15
N ALA A 380 -66.41 2.03 29.37
CA ALA A 380 -67.86 2.04 29.14
C ALA A 380 -68.66 1.83 30.44
N LYS A 381 -68.19 0.97 31.35
CA LYS A 381 -68.81 0.75 32.66
C LYS A 381 -68.72 2.01 33.55
N SER A 382 -67.61 2.74 33.47
CA SER A 382 -67.44 4.02 34.16
C SER A 382 -68.40 5.11 33.63
N PHE A 383 -68.65 5.14 32.31
CA PHE A 383 -69.67 5.99 31.71
C PHE A 383 -71.10 5.62 32.15
N ASN A 384 -71.43 4.33 32.20
CA ASN A 384 -72.78 3.86 32.58
C ASN A 384 -73.11 4.06 34.07
N GLN A 385 -72.13 3.94 34.98
CA GLN A 385 -72.35 4.20 36.41
C GLN A 385 -72.63 5.68 36.72
N ASN A 386 -72.10 6.61 35.91
CA ASN A 386 -72.45 8.03 36.01
C ASN A 386 -73.86 8.33 35.48
N GLY A 387 -74.42 7.48 34.62
CA GLY A 387 -75.79 7.60 34.13
C GLY A 387 -76.88 7.10 35.09
N SER A 388 -76.56 6.17 36.00
CA SER A 388 -77.57 5.42 36.79
C SER A 388 -77.86 5.94 38.20
N LYS A 389 -77.17 6.99 38.69
CA LYS A 389 -77.42 7.59 40.03
C LYS A 389 -78.67 8.49 40.14
N LYS A 390 -79.57 8.51 39.15
CA LYS A 390 -80.86 9.23 39.23
C LYS A 390 -82.04 8.30 38.95
N LYS A 391 -82.46 7.44 39.90
CA LYS A 391 -83.88 7.12 40.16
C LYS A 391 -84.10 6.00 41.21
N LYS A 392 -84.94 6.34 42.20
CA LYS A 392 -85.92 5.54 42.96
C LYS A 392 -85.60 5.25 44.44
N GLU A 393 -86.22 6.08 45.29
CA GLU A 393 -86.68 5.75 46.64
C GLU A 393 -87.89 4.79 46.61
N LYS A 394 -88.01 4.02 47.70
CA LYS A 394 -88.93 2.89 47.95
C LYS A 394 -90.28 3.34 48.55
N PRO A 395 -91.29 2.46 48.59
CA PRO A 395 -92.15 2.34 49.76
C PRO A 395 -91.91 1.02 50.50
N VAL A 396 -92.13 1.06 51.82
CA VAL A 396 -91.61 0.16 52.86
C VAL A 396 -92.79 -0.43 53.63
N VAL A 397 -92.76 -1.78 53.77
CA VAL A 397 -93.19 -2.61 54.93
C VAL A 397 -94.71 -2.85 55.11
N GLN A 398 -95.27 -4.07 55.05
CA GLN A 398 -95.13 -5.30 55.89
C GLN A 398 -95.52 -5.11 57.38
N PRO A 399 -95.70 -6.16 58.21
CA PRO A 399 -96.53 -7.37 58.11
C PRO A 399 -97.21 -7.73 59.48
N LYS A 400 -97.89 -8.89 59.58
CA LYS A 400 -97.75 -9.97 60.61
C LYS A 400 -98.94 -10.97 60.48
N VAL A 401 -98.73 -12.27 60.26
CA VAL A 401 -98.53 -13.39 61.24
C VAL A 401 -99.64 -13.37 62.30
N ASP A 402 -100.58 -14.31 62.45
CA ASP A 402 -100.76 -15.72 62.01
C ASP A 402 -101.99 -15.94 61.11
#